data_AF-Q7YXD4-F1
#
_entry.id   AF-Q7YXD4-F1
#
_cell.length_a   1.000
_cell.length_b   1.000
_cell.length_c   1.000
_cell.angle_alpha   90.00
_cell.angle_beta   90.00
_cell.angle_gamma   90.00
#
_symmetry.space_group_name_H-M   'P 1'
#
loop_
_entity.id
_entity.type
_entity.pdbx_description
1 polymer ?
#
loop_
_entity_poly.entity_id
_entity_poly.type
_entity_poly.pdbx_seq_one_letter_code
_entity_poly.pdbx_strand_id
1 'polypeptide(L)'
;MKVISGLLFFILISCSLFLVQGQVDCVTNSSDASCTNFQYPLANITADINNLCGSMPYMPVCTIQQSCNQESSTSGICDPFSILGDSCLHDMPGMSGCNNFKKLCASGSVVEQCSTVDSVTDLPTTMKMWANIKSICNEMTMTGCEKCTILNATCDVLTVYSTLCLAMPEMGQCANWTQMCASSGNMASSPISSGICTDEPTPATDCFTNPSDPSCADYVYTAANANADILNLCKSMPYMTVCSIQKSCNQESSTSGICAPFSILGDSCLHDMPGMNGCSNFKKLCASGSVVEQCSSVDSISNLPTTMQLFAGIKSICTEMAMDGCEKCSGNSPTTTCDVLPVYSSLCMAMPDMSQCANWTKMCSSSGQLYNSQITSDYCVASVADAVPIMRMYFHTGILDYILFKSWVPRTDRQFAGSWFAIFFFAIFFELEKTLRSILEKRWTPNKKDSEDNNLINSSFLSGSYPKFSYRDIIRGCLHAIELTCSYALMLVAMTFNVALFFAVIAGVLVGNILFGRYRNYTPRVTCCE
;
A
#
# COMPACT_ATOMS: atom_id res chain seq x y z
N MET A 1 35.55 -5.17 -32.40
CA MET A 1 34.43 -5.23 -31.44
C MET A 1 34.58 -4.36 -30.18
N LYS A 2 35.74 -3.74 -29.89
CA LYS A 2 35.92 -2.86 -28.70
C LYS A 2 35.36 -1.42 -28.82
N VAL A 3 34.91 -0.99 -30.01
CA VAL A 3 34.44 0.39 -30.26
C VAL A 3 32.93 0.54 -30.04
N ILE A 4 32.14 -0.53 -30.11
CA ILE A 4 30.67 -0.46 -30.00
C ILE A 4 30.21 -0.38 -28.54
N SER A 5 31.02 -0.85 -27.58
CA SER A 5 30.69 -0.78 -26.15
C SER A 5 30.84 0.63 -25.54
N GLY A 6 31.58 1.53 -26.18
CA GLY A 6 31.82 2.90 -25.66
C GLY A 6 30.68 3.87 -25.99
N LEU A 7 30.08 3.74 -27.19
CA LEU A 7 29.03 4.64 -27.64
C LEU A 7 27.71 4.48 -26.88
N LEU A 8 27.36 3.25 -26.49
CA LEU A 8 26.16 2.98 -25.68
C LEU A 8 26.29 3.49 -24.24
N PHE A 9 27.49 3.52 -23.67
CA PHE A 9 27.72 4.01 -22.31
C PHE A 9 27.70 5.55 -22.24
N PHE A 10 28.22 6.23 -23.28
CA PHE A 10 28.18 7.70 -23.35
C PHE A 10 26.76 8.24 -23.60
N ILE A 11 25.95 7.57 -24.42
CA ILE A 11 24.57 7.99 -24.67
C ILE A 11 23.69 7.88 -23.41
N LEU A 12 23.92 6.88 -22.56
CA LEU A 12 23.18 6.70 -21.31
C LEU A 12 23.57 7.72 -20.22
N ILE A 13 24.85 8.10 -20.15
CA ILE A 13 25.32 9.12 -19.20
C ILE A 13 24.87 10.53 -19.63
N SER A 14 24.87 10.84 -20.94
CA SER A 14 24.35 12.11 -21.43
C SER A 14 22.82 12.22 -21.33
N CYS A 15 22.09 11.11 -21.46
CA CYS A 15 20.63 11.13 -21.35
C CYS A 15 20.13 11.34 -19.91
N SER A 16 20.93 10.97 -18.91
CA SER A 16 20.59 11.15 -17.49
C SER A 16 20.87 12.56 -16.97
N LEU A 17 21.69 13.36 -17.66
CA LEU A 17 22.06 14.72 -17.24
C LEU A 17 21.15 15.83 -17.79
N PHE A 18 20.30 15.54 -18.80
CA PHE A 18 19.44 16.57 -19.41
C PHE A 18 17.99 16.60 -18.89
N LEU A 19 17.61 15.75 -17.93
CA LEU A 19 16.27 15.75 -17.30
C LEU A 19 16.28 16.09 -15.81
N VAL A 20 17.26 16.88 -15.36
CA VAL A 20 17.16 17.62 -14.10
C VAL A 20 17.05 19.11 -14.42
N GLN A 21 16.08 19.47 -15.27
CA GLN A 21 15.55 20.82 -15.22
C GLN A 21 14.61 20.84 -14.02
N GLY A 22 15.11 21.41 -12.91
CA GLY A 22 14.37 21.50 -11.66
C GLY A 22 13.01 22.14 -11.88
N GLN A 23 11.95 21.39 -11.59
CA GLN A 23 10.66 22.02 -11.31
C GLN A 23 10.87 22.94 -10.11
N VAL A 24 10.49 24.22 -10.27
CA VAL A 24 10.48 25.19 -9.18
C VAL A 24 9.51 24.66 -8.11
N ASP A 25 10.00 24.43 -6.90
CA ASP A 25 9.14 24.08 -5.77
C ASP A 25 8.38 25.34 -5.31
N CYS A 26 7.11 25.40 -5.66
CA CYS A 26 6.23 26.52 -5.35
C CYS A 26 5.92 26.68 -3.85
N VAL A 27 6.17 25.67 -3.03
CA VAL A 27 6.02 25.78 -1.56
C VAL A 27 7.14 26.62 -0.96
N THR A 28 8.35 26.54 -1.53
CA THR A 28 9.52 27.32 -1.06
C THR A 28 9.78 28.59 -1.88
N ASN A 29 9.35 28.65 -3.14
CA ASN A 29 9.52 29.79 -4.04
C ASN A 29 8.16 30.31 -4.56
N SER A 30 7.26 30.69 -3.66
CA SER A 30 5.88 31.08 -3.97
C SER A 30 5.74 32.37 -4.80
N SER A 31 6.80 33.17 -4.93
CA SER A 31 6.84 34.39 -5.75
C SER A 31 7.21 34.17 -7.22
N ASP A 32 7.60 32.95 -7.61
CA ASP A 32 7.97 32.64 -8.98
C ASP A 32 6.73 32.67 -9.90
N ALA A 33 6.80 33.38 -11.02
CA ALA A 33 5.69 33.53 -11.96
C ALA A 33 5.09 32.20 -12.45
N SER A 34 5.90 31.12 -12.46
CA SER A 34 5.43 29.77 -12.81
C SER A 34 4.45 29.15 -11.80
N CYS A 35 4.39 29.67 -10.57
CA CYS A 35 3.57 29.16 -9.48
C CYS A 35 2.15 29.75 -9.42
N THR A 36 1.77 30.61 -10.37
CA THR A 36 0.45 31.28 -10.36
C THR A 36 -0.72 30.30 -10.27
N ASN A 37 -0.69 29.22 -11.05
CA ASN A 37 -1.73 28.18 -11.08
C ASN A 37 -1.41 26.98 -10.17
N PHE A 38 -0.45 27.11 -9.27
CA PHE A 38 -0.09 26.02 -8.37
C PHE A 38 -1.21 25.77 -7.37
N GLN A 39 -1.61 24.51 -7.22
CA GLN A 39 -2.51 24.08 -6.16
C GLN A 39 -1.74 23.19 -5.20
N TYR A 40 -1.78 23.54 -3.91
CA TYR A 40 -1.23 22.69 -2.88
C TYR A 40 -2.01 21.38 -2.85
N PRO A 41 -1.32 20.22 -2.95
CA PRO A 41 -2.02 18.94 -3.06
C PRO A 41 -2.93 18.68 -1.86
N LEU A 42 -4.15 18.19 -2.12
CA LEU A 42 -5.12 17.84 -1.08
C LEU A 42 -4.52 16.90 -0.02
N ALA A 43 -3.74 15.91 -0.44
CA ALA A 43 -3.05 15.00 0.48
C ALA A 43 -2.13 15.72 1.47
N ASN A 44 -1.43 16.78 1.03
CA ASN A 44 -0.56 17.56 1.89
C ASN A 44 -1.36 18.50 2.80
N ILE A 45 -2.45 19.10 2.29
CA ILE A 45 -3.39 19.90 3.09
C ILE A 45 -3.94 19.05 4.23
N THR A 46 -4.49 17.88 3.92
CA THR A 46 -5.05 16.96 4.90
C THR A 46 -3.99 16.48 5.89
N ALA A 47 -2.76 16.20 5.43
CA ALA A 47 -1.66 15.84 6.32
C ALA A 47 -1.28 16.99 7.27
N ASP A 48 -1.22 18.23 6.79
CA ASP A 48 -0.91 19.41 7.61
C ASP A 48 -1.99 19.66 8.66
N ILE A 49 -3.28 19.57 8.30
CA ILE A 49 -4.40 19.68 9.25
C ILE A 49 -4.36 18.53 10.26
N ASN A 50 -4.15 17.29 9.82
CA ASN A 50 -4.05 16.13 10.72
C ASN A 50 -2.86 16.25 11.68
N ASN A 51 -1.75 16.86 11.25
CA ASN A 51 -0.61 17.14 12.13
C ASN A 51 -0.96 18.20 13.19
N LEU A 52 -1.72 19.23 12.83
CA LEU A 52 -2.24 20.24 13.76
C LEU A 52 -3.18 19.59 14.78
N CYS A 53 -4.20 18.87 14.30
CA CYS A 53 -5.21 18.21 15.14
C CYS A 53 -4.66 17.02 15.94
N GLY A 54 -3.62 16.34 15.45
CA GLY A 54 -2.91 15.30 16.20
C GLY A 54 -2.09 15.88 17.37
N SER A 55 -1.58 17.11 17.22
CA SER A 55 -0.82 17.80 18.26
C SER A 55 -1.73 18.51 19.27
N MET A 56 -2.81 19.14 18.78
CA MET A 56 -3.78 19.88 19.57
C MET A 56 -5.21 19.58 19.09
N PRO A 57 -5.79 18.46 19.53
CA PRO A 57 -7.13 18.02 19.08
C PRO A 57 -8.28 18.92 19.53
N TYR A 58 -8.05 19.83 20.48
CA TYR A 58 -9.05 20.74 21.04
C TYR A 58 -9.27 22.02 20.23
N MET A 59 -8.55 22.20 19.11
CA MET A 59 -8.65 23.42 18.30
C MET A 59 -10.00 23.50 17.56
N PRO A 60 -10.61 24.70 17.43
CA PRO A 60 -11.87 24.89 16.70
C PRO A 60 -11.85 24.36 15.27
N VAL A 61 -10.71 24.46 14.59
CA VAL A 61 -10.52 23.98 13.22
C VAL A 61 -10.62 22.45 13.13
N CYS A 62 -10.26 21.72 14.18
CA CYS A 62 -10.40 20.25 14.21
C CYS A 62 -11.86 19.85 14.28
N THR A 63 -12.67 20.59 15.05
CA THR A 63 -14.13 20.44 15.10
C THR A 63 -14.76 20.77 13.76
N ILE A 64 -14.37 21.90 13.13
CA ILE A 64 -14.86 22.30 11.81
C ILE A 64 -14.53 21.22 10.77
N GLN A 65 -13.29 20.71 10.75
CA GLN A 65 -12.89 19.63 9.84
C GLN A 65 -13.73 18.37 10.07
N GLN A 66 -13.97 17.98 11.32
CA GLN A 66 -14.81 16.84 11.64
C GLN A 66 -16.25 17.03 11.19
N SER A 67 -16.86 18.20 11.42
CA SER A 67 -18.22 18.51 10.97
C SER A 67 -18.32 18.55 9.44
N CYS A 68 -17.35 19.14 8.75
CA CYS A 68 -17.33 19.19 7.29
C CYS A 68 -17.20 17.79 6.66
N ASN A 69 -16.38 16.92 7.27
CA ASN A 69 -16.27 15.52 6.87
C ASN A 69 -17.58 14.74 7.10
N GLN A 70 -18.35 15.08 8.13
CA GLN A 70 -19.65 14.45 8.38
C GLN A 70 -20.69 14.85 7.32
N GLU A 71 -20.74 16.12 6.96
CA GLU A 71 -21.67 16.65 5.94
C GLU A 71 -21.20 16.38 4.50
N SER A 72 -20.05 15.71 4.32
CA SER A 72 -19.40 15.54 3.01
C SER A 72 -19.26 16.85 2.22
N SER A 73 -19.10 17.96 2.93
CA SER A 73 -18.96 19.28 2.33
C SER A 73 -17.49 19.62 2.18
N THR A 74 -17.12 20.10 0.99
CA THR A 74 -15.73 20.46 0.65
C THR A 74 -15.67 21.87 0.04
N SER A 75 -16.64 22.73 0.33
CA SER A 75 -16.76 24.08 -0.24
C SER A 75 -16.91 25.16 0.84
N GLY A 76 -16.52 26.38 0.50
CA GLY A 76 -16.54 27.53 1.41
C GLY A 76 -15.64 27.28 2.63
N ILE A 77 -16.20 27.45 3.84
CA ILE A 77 -15.50 27.15 5.10
C ILE A 77 -15.13 25.68 5.28
N CYS A 78 -15.77 24.78 4.51
CA CYS A 78 -15.47 23.35 4.52
C CYS A 78 -14.44 22.94 3.46
N ASP A 79 -13.93 23.89 2.66
CA ASP A 79 -12.79 23.59 1.81
C ASP A 79 -11.55 23.28 2.68
N PRO A 80 -10.86 22.15 2.44
CA PRO A 80 -9.70 21.78 3.25
C PRO A 80 -8.61 22.86 3.29
N PHE A 81 -8.40 23.61 2.21
CA PHE A 81 -7.43 24.69 2.19
C PHE A 81 -7.89 25.89 3.02
N SER A 82 -9.19 26.22 3.00
CA SER A 82 -9.79 27.23 3.89
C SER A 82 -9.64 26.87 5.37
N ILE A 83 -9.92 25.60 5.72
CA ILE A 83 -9.76 25.05 7.09
C ILE A 83 -8.31 25.21 7.58
N LEU A 84 -7.33 24.85 6.74
CA LEU A 84 -5.91 25.06 7.05
C LEU A 84 -5.57 26.55 7.22
N GLY A 85 -6.14 27.40 6.36
CA GLY A 85 -6.00 28.85 6.42
C GLY A 85 -6.49 29.43 7.74
N ASP A 86 -7.67 29.04 8.21
CA ASP A 86 -8.22 29.50 9.50
C ASP A 86 -7.30 29.20 10.68
N SER A 87 -6.75 27.98 10.72
CA SER A 87 -5.80 27.61 11.77
C SER A 87 -4.53 28.44 11.72
N CYS A 88 -3.99 28.66 10.52
CA CYS A 88 -2.67 29.23 10.32
C CYS A 88 -2.64 30.76 10.25
N LEU A 89 -3.78 31.41 9.96
CA LEU A 89 -3.91 32.87 9.93
C LEU A 89 -4.44 33.41 11.25
N HIS A 90 -5.39 32.74 11.90
CA HIS A 90 -6.16 33.34 12.99
C HIS A 90 -5.89 32.74 14.38
N ASP A 91 -5.64 31.43 14.49
CA ASP A 91 -5.52 30.78 15.81
C ASP A 91 -4.07 30.56 16.26
N MET A 92 -3.30 29.74 15.55
CA MET A 92 -1.95 29.35 15.97
C MET A 92 -0.94 29.32 14.80
N PRO A 93 -0.43 30.48 14.38
CA PRO A 93 0.48 30.58 13.24
C PRO A 93 1.88 29.96 13.47
N GLY A 94 2.21 29.54 14.69
CA GLY A 94 3.55 29.05 15.07
C GLY A 94 3.75 27.54 14.98
N MET A 95 2.72 26.77 14.62
CA MET A 95 2.79 25.31 14.61
C MET A 95 3.50 24.75 13.38
N SER A 96 4.08 23.55 13.53
CA SER A 96 4.78 22.86 12.44
C SER A 96 3.87 22.61 11.22
N GLY A 97 2.59 22.31 11.43
CA GLY A 97 1.61 22.11 10.36
C GLY A 97 1.32 23.38 9.54
N CYS A 98 1.62 24.57 10.08
CA CYS A 98 1.44 25.83 9.35
C CYS A 98 2.67 26.28 8.56
N ASN A 99 3.80 25.55 8.65
CA ASN A 99 5.06 25.97 8.02
C ASN A 99 4.97 26.06 6.49
N ASN A 100 4.31 25.08 5.86
CA ASN A 100 4.16 25.06 4.40
C ASN A 100 3.17 26.13 3.95
N PHE A 101 2.01 26.20 4.61
CA PHE A 101 0.99 27.23 4.35
C PHE A 101 1.58 28.64 4.42
N LYS A 102 2.38 28.93 5.46
CA LYS A 102 3.01 30.25 5.63
C LYS A 102 4.03 30.60 4.55
N LYS A 103 4.78 29.63 4.03
CA LYS A 103 5.71 29.87 2.92
C LYS A 103 4.96 30.03 1.60
N LEU A 104 3.92 29.23 1.41
CA LEU A 104 3.06 29.25 0.24
C LEU A 104 2.28 30.56 0.11
N CYS A 105 1.67 31.03 1.20
CA CYS A 105 0.85 32.24 1.26
C CYS A 105 1.56 33.42 1.95
N ALA A 106 2.90 33.46 1.86
CA ALA A 106 3.67 34.61 2.34
C ALA A 106 3.31 35.88 1.55
N SER A 107 3.58 37.05 2.14
CA SER A 107 3.43 38.33 1.45
C SER A 107 4.27 38.36 0.16
N GLY A 108 3.61 38.53 -1.00
CA GLY A 108 4.25 38.50 -2.31
C GLY A 108 4.20 37.13 -3.03
N SER A 109 3.46 36.16 -2.51
CA SER A 109 3.11 34.94 -3.24
C SER A 109 2.23 35.28 -4.45
N VAL A 110 2.47 34.61 -5.58
CA VAL A 110 1.62 34.69 -6.78
C VAL A 110 0.62 33.53 -6.88
N VAL A 111 0.62 32.61 -5.91
CA VAL A 111 -0.23 31.42 -5.90
C VAL A 111 -1.70 31.82 -5.72
N GLU A 112 -2.53 31.59 -6.73
CA GLU A 112 -3.94 31.99 -6.74
C GLU A 112 -4.76 31.30 -5.63
N GLN A 113 -4.41 30.07 -5.25
CA GLN A 113 -5.11 29.36 -4.17
C GLN A 113 -5.08 30.12 -2.83
N CYS A 114 -4.04 30.93 -2.57
CA CYS A 114 -3.95 31.72 -1.33
C CYS A 114 -5.02 32.83 -1.24
N SER A 115 -5.60 33.27 -2.35
CA SER A 115 -6.73 34.22 -2.35
C SER A 115 -8.10 33.54 -2.30
N THR A 116 -8.17 32.21 -2.38
CA THR A 116 -9.43 31.44 -2.31
C THR A 116 -9.76 30.95 -0.90
N VAL A 117 -8.95 31.29 0.11
CA VAL A 117 -9.21 30.94 1.53
C VAL A 117 -10.48 31.65 1.99
N ASP A 118 -11.56 30.89 2.14
CA ASP A 118 -12.84 31.37 2.68
C ASP A 118 -12.86 31.12 4.20
N SER A 119 -12.16 32.00 4.91
CA SER A 119 -12.02 31.91 6.37
C SER A 119 -13.35 32.09 7.10
N VAL A 120 -13.57 31.33 8.18
CA VAL A 120 -14.75 31.52 9.04
C VAL A 120 -14.76 32.95 9.61
N THR A 121 -15.81 33.70 9.31
CA THR A 121 -15.99 35.07 9.80
C THR A 121 -16.04 35.09 11.33
N ASP A 122 -15.23 35.95 11.95
CA ASP A 122 -15.19 36.16 13.40
C ASP A 122 -14.89 34.90 14.24
N LEU A 123 -14.23 33.89 13.67
CA LEU A 123 -13.84 32.68 14.40
C LEU A 123 -12.97 33.03 15.62
N PRO A 124 -13.45 32.77 16.86
CA PRO A 124 -12.66 33.03 18.05
C PRO A 124 -11.47 32.06 18.15
N THR A 125 -10.33 32.53 18.66
CA THR A 125 -9.16 31.65 18.87
C THR A 125 -9.42 30.61 19.96
N THR A 126 -8.69 29.50 19.93
CA THR A 126 -8.75 28.42 20.94
C THR A 126 -8.66 29.00 22.36
N MET A 127 -7.70 29.91 22.58
CA MET A 127 -7.48 30.52 23.90
C MET A 127 -8.62 31.44 24.34
N LYS A 128 -9.28 32.12 23.38
CA LYS A 128 -10.40 33.01 23.67
C LYS A 128 -11.65 32.21 24.04
N MET A 129 -11.96 31.17 23.28
CA MET A 129 -13.06 30.27 23.60
C MET A 129 -12.83 29.57 24.95
N TRP A 130 -11.63 29.04 25.20
CA TRP A 130 -11.31 28.40 26.48
C TRP A 130 -11.42 29.37 27.67
N ALA A 131 -11.03 30.64 27.51
CA ALA A 131 -11.23 31.66 28.52
C ALA A 131 -12.73 31.92 28.80
N ASN A 132 -13.55 31.99 27.75
CA ASN A 132 -14.99 32.18 27.87
C ASN A 132 -15.67 30.98 28.53
N ILE A 133 -15.32 29.74 28.13
CA ILE A 133 -15.82 28.50 28.77
C ILE A 133 -15.53 28.53 30.26
N LYS A 134 -14.28 28.82 30.68
CA LYS A 134 -13.93 28.89 32.10
C LYS A 134 -14.71 29.97 32.85
N SER A 135 -14.97 31.11 32.21
CA SER A 135 -15.77 32.17 32.83
C SER A 135 -17.22 31.71 33.03
N ILE A 136 -17.85 31.15 31.99
CA ILE A 136 -19.22 30.62 32.06
C ILE A 136 -19.31 29.53 33.13
N CYS A 137 -18.42 28.54 33.08
CA CYS A 137 -18.45 27.39 33.98
C CYS A 137 -18.08 27.71 35.44
N ASN A 138 -17.36 28.81 35.70
CA ASN A 138 -17.11 29.30 37.04
C ASN A 138 -18.32 30.05 37.63
N GLU A 139 -19.09 30.73 36.78
CA GLU A 139 -20.30 31.44 37.20
C GLU A 139 -21.48 30.49 37.38
N MET A 140 -21.65 29.52 36.46
CA MET A 140 -22.73 28.54 36.46
C MET A 140 -22.25 27.21 35.88
N THR A 141 -22.43 26.11 36.62
CA THR A 141 -22.09 24.76 36.14
C THR A 141 -23.19 24.24 35.21
N MET A 142 -22.88 24.12 33.92
CA MET A 142 -23.77 23.61 32.87
C MET A 142 -23.24 22.31 32.26
N THR A 143 -24.09 21.59 31.53
CA THR A 143 -23.72 20.40 30.76
C THR A 143 -22.60 20.75 29.78
N GLY A 144 -21.48 20.01 29.83
CA GLY A 144 -20.30 20.24 28.99
C GLY A 144 -19.14 20.92 29.74
N CYS A 145 -19.38 21.60 30.86
CA CYS A 145 -18.32 22.20 31.66
C CYS A 145 -17.30 21.18 32.18
N GLU A 146 -17.75 19.95 32.45
CA GLU A 146 -16.91 18.82 32.87
C GLU A 146 -15.88 18.40 31.82
N LYS A 147 -16.16 18.64 30.52
CA LYS A 147 -15.29 18.25 29.41
C LYS A 147 -14.07 19.18 29.28
N CYS A 148 -14.18 20.42 29.73
CA CYS A 148 -13.20 21.49 29.54
C CYS A 148 -12.57 22.04 30.82
N THR A 149 -12.40 21.19 31.84
CA THR A 149 -11.69 21.55 33.08
C THR A 149 -10.20 21.82 32.87
N ILE A 150 -9.58 21.11 31.93
CA ILE A 150 -8.21 21.31 31.44
C ILE A 150 -8.21 21.29 29.92
N LEU A 151 -7.30 22.05 29.28
CA LEU A 151 -7.19 22.08 27.83
C LEU A 151 -6.45 20.82 27.34
N ASN A 152 -7.21 19.80 26.96
CA ASN A 152 -6.73 18.48 26.55
C ASN A 152 -7.64 17.90 25.45
N ALA A 153 -7.38 16.66 25.03
CA ALA A 153 -8.14 16.01 23.96
C ALA A 153 -9.63 15.75 24.25
N THR A 154 -10.09 15.86 25.50
CA THR A 154 -11.52 15.72 25.82
C THR A 154 -12.27 17.04 25.75
N CYS A 155 -11.55 18.17 25.73
CA CYS A 155 -12.11 19.50 25.63
C CYS A 155 -12.18 19.93 24.16
N ASP A 156 -13.22 19.53 23.44
CA ASP A 156 -13.54 20.21 22.18
C ASP A 156 -14.01 21.62 22.53
N VAL A 157 -13.13 22.59 22.31
CA VAL A 157 -13.38 23.97 22.71
C VAL A 157 -14.52 24.59 21.91
N LEU A 158 -14.64 24.30 20.62
CA LEU A 158 -15.72 24.87 19.80
C LEU A 158 -17.07 24.23 20.17
N THR A 159 -17.15 22.91 20.24
CA THR A 159 -18.40 22.21 20.58
C THR A 159 -18.88 22.58 21.98
N VAL A 160 -17.99 22.59 22.98
CA VAL A 160 -18.39 22.93 24.36
C VAL A 160 -18.80 24.40 24.45
N TYR A 161 -18.05 25.32 23.83
CA TYR A 161 -18.41 26.73 23.82
C TYR A 161 -19.75 26.97 23.11
N SER A 162 -19.97 26.35 21.94
CA SER A 162 -21.26 26.40 21.23
C SER A 162 -22.40 25.81 22.05
N THR A 163 -22.20 24.68 22.72
CA THR A 163 -23.23 24.06 23.59
C THR A 163 -23.64 25.01 24.72
N LEU A 164 -22.67 25.66 25.37
CA LEU A 164 -22.93 26.63 26.45
C LEU A 164 -23.67 27.87 25.93
N CYS A 165 -23.28 28.38 24.75
CA CYS A 165 -23.85 29.58 24.18
C CYS A 165 -25.20 29.36 23.47
N LEU A 166 -25.46 28.16 22.95
CA LEU A 166 -26.79 27.77 22.47
C LEU A 166 -27.80 27.74 23.63
N ALA A 167 -27.40 27.18 24.77
CA ALA A 167 -28.25 27.09 25.95
C ALA A 167 -28.56 28.46 26.58
N MET A 168 -27.61 29.40 26.55
CA MET A 168 -27.81 30.78 27.03
C MET A 168 -27.09 31.81 26.12
N PRO A 169 -27.71 32.24 25.01
CA PRO A 169 -27.05 33.08 24.00
C PRO A 169 -26.79 34.53 24.45
N GLU A 170 -27.54 35.03 25.44
CA GLU A 170 -27.45 36.42 25.92
C GLU A 170 -26.33 36.65 26.95
N MET A 171 -25.49 35.64 27.23
CA MET A 171 -24.34 35.79 28.13
C MET A 171 -23.27 36.69 27.49
N GLY A 172 -22.70 37.62 28.27
CA GLY A 172 -21.65 38.51 27.78
C GLY A 172 -20.41 37.77 27.25
N GLN A 173 -20.14 36.57 27.81
CA GLN A 173 -19.08 35.67 27.40
C GLN A 173 -19.35 35.00 26.04
N CYS A 174 -20.60 35.00 25.56
CA CYS A 174 -21.00 34.45 24.27
C CYS A 174 -20.97 35.46 23.12
N ALA A 175 -20.58 36.72 23.37
CA ALA A 175 -20.56 37.76 22.33
C ALA A 175 -19.78 37.37 21.07
N ASN A 176 -18.64 36.67 21.22
CA ASN A 176 -17.86 36.20 20.07
C ASN A 176 -18.50 35.01 19.36
N TRP A 177 -19.24 34.17 20.09
CA TRP A 177 -20.01 33.09 19.48
C TRP A 177 -21.17 33.67 18.66
N THR A 178 -21.87 34.67 19.18
CA THR A 178 -22.96 35.36 18.47
C THR A 178 -22.48 36.07 17.20
N GLN A 179 -21.25 36.60 17.19
CA GLN A 179 -20.63 37.18 15.99
C GLN A 179 -20.34 36.11 14.93
N MET A 180 -19.69 35.02 15.31
CA MET A 180 -19.41 33.88 14.43
C MET A 180 -20.71 33.28 13.86
N CYS A 181 -21.75 33.18 14.69
CA CYS A 181 -23.06 32.64 14.35
C CYS A 181 -24.08 33.68 13.88
N ALA A 182 -23.65 34.89 13.55
CA ALA A 182 -24.52 35.89 12.96
C ALA A 182 -25.03 35.40 11.60
N SER A 183 -26.27 35.74 11.23
CA SER A 183 -26.86 35.37 9.94
C SER A 183 -26.12 35.92 8.71
N SER A 184 -25.26 36.93 8.91
CA SER A 184 -24.34 37.46 7.89
C SER A 184 -23.02 36.68 7.78
N GLY A 185 -22.72 35.78 8.72
CA GLY A 185 -21.50 34.98 8.76
C GLY A 185 -21.64 33.69 7.94
N ASN A 186 -20.53 33.25 7.36
CA ASN A 186 -20.47 32.02 6.56
C ASN A 186 -20.69 30.74 7.39
N MET A 187 -20.43 30.75 8.70
CA MET A 187 -20.73 29.63 9.61
C MET A 187 -22.24 29.38 9.78
N ALA A 188 -23.05 30.42 9.93
CA ALA A 188 -24.50 30.26 10.12
C ALA A 188 -25.20 29.71 8.87
N SER A 189 -24.71 30.07 7.68
CA SER A 189 -25.22 29.59 6.38
C SER A 189 -24.56 28.29 5.90
N SER A 190 -23.60 27.75 6.66
CA SER A 190 -22.86 26.54 6.29
C SER A 190 -23.68 25.28 6.59
N PRO A 191 -23.44 24.16 5.87
CA PRO A 191 -24.02 22.85 6.23
C PRO A 191 -23.67 22.41 7.66
N ILE A 192 -22.57 22.91 8.25
CA ILE A 192 -22.14 22.54 9.60
C ILE A 192 -22.70 23.46 10.69
N SER A 193 -23.71 24.29 10.41
CA SER A 193 -24.28 25.21 11.41
C SER A 193 -25.03 24.46 12.53
N SER A 194 -25.55 23.27 12.25
CA SER A 194 -26.19 22.39 13.23
C SER A 194 -25.20 21.94 14.31
N GLY A 195 -25.56 22.14 15.58
CA GLY A 195 -24.70 21.85 16.73
C GLY A 195 -23.63 22.91 17.03
N ILE A 196 -23.40 23.87 16.12
CA ILE A 196 -22.45 24.99 16.31
C ILE A 196 -23.19 26.31 16.53
N CYS A 197 -24.13 26.65 15.65
CA CYS A 197 -24.87 27.92 15.63
C CYS A 197 -26.37 27.75 15.80
N THR A 198 -26.91 26.59 15.43
CA THR A 198 -28.30 26.21 15.69
C THR A 198 -28.31 24.96 16.55
N ASP A 199 -29.33 24.82 17.41
CA ASP A 199 -29.56 23.56 18.10
C ASP A 199 -29.60 22.43 17.08
N GLU A 200 -28.96 21.30 17.39
CA GLU A 200 -29.21 20.07 16.64
C GLU A 200 -30.74 19.87 16.61
N PRO A 201 -31.33 19.49 15.46
CA PRO A 201 -32.71 19.02 15.49
C PRO A 201 -32.74 17.85 16.47
N THR A 202 -33.32 18.08 17.65
CA THR A 202 -33.34 17.11 18.75
C THR A 202 -33.77 15.74 18.21
N PRO A 203 -32.87 14.75 18.08
CA PRO A 203 -33.29 13.42 17.74
C PRO A 203 -33.95 12.85 18.99
N ALA A 204 -35.21 12.49 18.83
CA ALA A 204 -36.04 11.94 19.87
C ALA A 204 -35.40 10.68 20.51
N THR A 205 -35.29 10.68 21.84
CA THR A 205 -34.90 9.55 22.69
C THR A 205 -33.45 9.07 22.49
N ASP A 206 -32.73 8.80 23.58
CA ASP A 206 -31.40 8.19 23.54
C ASP A 206 -31.48 6.75 22.99
N CYS A 207 -31.27 6.60 21.68
CA CYS A 207 -31.32 5.33 20.97
C CYS A 207 -30.25 4.33 21.43
N PHE A 208 -29.25 4.74 22.21
CA PHE A 208 -28.29 3.82 22.82
C PHE A 208 -28.86 3.08 24.03
N THR A 209 -29.92 3.60 24.67
CA THR A 209 -30.56 2.95 25.82
C THR A 209 -31.86 2.24 25.46
N ASN A 210 -32.62 2.79 24.52
CA ASN A 210 -33.82 2.17 23.98
C ASN A 210 -33.84 2.20 22.43
N PRO A 211 -33.05 1.35 21.76
CA PRO A 211 -33.01 1.29 20.29
C PRO A 211 -34.33 0.81 19.66
N SER A 212 -35.25 0.28 20.45
CA SER A 212 -36.58 -0.17 19.98
C SER A 212 -37.63 0.94 19.98
N ASP A 213 -37.30 2.15 20.44
CA ASP A 213 -38.22 3.28 20.39
C ASP A 213 -38.52 3.63 18.92
N PRO A 214 -39.80 3.72 18.49
CA PRO A 214 -40.16 4.14 17.14
C PRO A 214 -39.50 5.45 16.69
N SER A 215 -39.13 6.32 17.62
CA SER A 215 -38.43 7.56 17.31
C SER A 215 -36.99 7.37 16.81
N CYS A 216 -36.40 6.19 17.03
CA CYS A 216 -35.06 5.81 16.61
C CYS A 216 -34.98 5.23 15.20
N ALA A 217 -36.10 5.08 14.49
CA ALA A 217 -36.11 4.49 13.15
C ALA A 217 -35.20 5.25 12.16
N ASP A 218 -35.28 6.59 12.20
CA ASP A 218 -34.50 7.51 11.35
C ASP A 218 -33.15 7.89 11.99
N TYR A 219 -32.78 7.29 13.12
CA TYR A 219 -31.50 7.60 13.77
C TYR A 219 -30.34 7.14 12.89
N VAL A 220 -29.40 8.04 12.61
CA VAL A 220 -28.20 7.74 11.85
C VAL A 220 -26.98 7.90 12.76
N TYR A 221 -26.25 6.81 12.95
CA TYR A 221 -24.94 6.86 13.58
C TYR A 221 -23.95 7.51 12.62
N THR A 222 -23.39 8.65 13.03
CA THR A 222 -22.56 9.48 12.16
C THR A 222 -21.28 8.77 11.75
N ALA A 223 -20.79 9.09 10.56
CA ALA A 223 -19.52 8.58 10.04
C ALA A 223 -18.34 8.91 10.97
N ALA A 224 -18.36 10.06 11.66
CA ALA A 224 -17.31 10.44 12.61
C ALA A 224 -17.31 9.55 13.85
N ASN A 225 -18.48 9.27 14.43
CA ASN A 225 -18.57 8.38 15.58
C ASN A 225 -18.15 6.95 15.18
N ALA A 226 -18.55 6.47 14.00
CA ALA A 226 -18.10 5.19 13.47
C ALA A 226 -16.59 5.15 13.28
N ASN A 227 -16.00 6.18 12.68
CA ASN A 227 -14.56 6.28 12.51
C ASN A 227 -13.82 6.35 13.84
N ALA A 228 -14.32 7.07 14.84
CA ALA A 228 -13.72 7.13 16.18
C ALA A 228 -13.72 5.75 16.85
N ASP A 229 -14.84 5.01 16.75
CA ASP A 229 -14.96 3.66 17.27
C ASP A 229 -14.02 2.68 16.55
N ILE A 230 -13.93 2.75 15.21
CA ILE A 230 -12.96 1.97 14.43
C ILE A 230 -11.52 2.32 14.81
N LEU A 231 -11.18 3.61 14.95
CA LEU A 231 -9.84 4.05 15.37
C LEU A 231 -9.48 3.52 16.76
N ASN A 232 -10.44 3.48 17.69
CA ASN A 232 -10.24 2.89 19.01
C ASN A 232 -9.97 1.38 18.94
N LEU A 233 -10.65 0.66 18.05
CA LEU A 233 -10.38 -0.77 17.77
C LEU A 233 -8.97 -0.94 17.19
N CYS A 234 -8.65 -0.19 16.13
CA CYS A 234 -7.39 -0.31 15.39
C CYS A 234 -6.17 0.18 16.16
N LYS A 235 -6.33 1.13 17.10
CA LYS A 235 -5.28 1.53 18.03
C LYS A 235 -4.90 0.40 18.99
N SER A 236 -5.88 -0.40 19.40
CA SER A 236 -5.68 -1.51 20.33
C SER A 236 -5.14 -2.75 19.62
N MET A 237 -5.66 -3.06 18.43
CA MET A 237 -5.24 -4.18 17.59
C MET A 237 -5.15 -3.77 16.12
N PRO A 238 -4.00 -3.25 15.66
CA PRO A 238 -3.85 -2.72 14.29
C PRO A 238 -3.84 -3.78 13.19
N TYR A 239 -3.80 -5.07 13.57
CA TYR A 239 -3.80 -6.24 12.70
C TYR A 239 -5.20 -6.83 12.47
N MET A 240 -6.26 -6.20 12.98
CA MET A 240 -7.63 -6.68 12.72
C MET A 240 -7.98 -6.55 11.24
N THR A 241 -8.82 -7.46 10.75
CA THR A 241 -9.31 -7.46 9.36
C THR A 241 -9.88 -6.12 8.91
N VAL A 242 -10.68 -5.52 9.78
CA VAL A 242 -11.36 -4.25 9.53
C VAL A 242 -10.39 -3.08 9.47
N CYS A 243 -9.27 -3.13 10.20
CA CYS A 243 -8.24 -2.10 10.12
C CYS A 243 -7.51 -2.12 8.79
N SER A 244 -7.34 -3.29 8.18
CA SER A 244 -6.80 -3.42 6.82
C SER A 244 -7.80 -2.87 5.80
N ILE A 245 -9.08 -3.24 5.92
CA ILE A 245 -10.16 -2.73 5.05
C ILE A 245 -10.25 -1.20 5.12
N GLN A 246 -10.24 -0.63 6.33
CA GLN A 246 -10.28 0.83 6.50
C GLN A 246 -9.08 1.52 5.83
N LYS A 247 -7.86 0.94 5.94
CA LYS A 247 -6.68 1.48 5.25
C LYS A 247 -6.87 1.46 3.72
N SER A 248 -7.35 0.36 3.16
CA SER A 248 -7.62 0.25 1.72
C SER A 248 -8.70 1.23 1.25
N CYS A 249 -9.81 1.34 1.99
CA CYS A 249 -10.88 2.29 1.67
C CYS A 249 -10.40 3.74 1.74
N ASN A 250 -9.55 4.08 2.73
CA ASN A 250 -8.95 5.40 2.83
C ASN A 250 -7.96 5.69 1.68
N GLN A 251 -7.23 4.69 1.21
CA GLN A 251 -6.32 4.84 0.05
C GLN A 251 -7.11 5.13 -1.24
N GLU A 252 -8.24 4.48 -1.43
CA GLU A 252 -9.15 4.69 -2.57
C GLU A 252 -10.11 5.89 -2.37
N SER A 253 -10.03 6.60 -1.24
CA SER A 253 -10.97 7.68 -0.86
C SER A 253 -12.45 7.27 -0.99
N SER A 254 -12.76 5.99 -0.75
CA SER A 254 -14.10 5.44 -0.87
C SER A 254 -14.79 5.42 0.49
N THR A 255 -16.02 5.91 0.55
CA THR A 255 -16.85 5.98 1.78
C THR A 255 -18.25 5.37 1.60
N SER A 256 -18.45 4.58 0.54
CA SER A 256 -19.74 3.97 0.19
C SER A 256 -19.69 2.44 0.19
N GLY A 257 -20.85 1.80 0.31
CA GLY A 257 -20.97 0.34 0.35
C GLY A 257 -20.21 -0.25 1.55
N ILE A 258 -19.37 -1.25 1.28
CA ILE A 258 -18.50 -1.85 2.32
C ILE A 258 -17.44 -0.89 2.87
N CYS A 259 -17.16 0.22 2.16
CA CYS A 259 -16.24 1.24 2.62
C CYS A 259 -16.93 2.34 3.44
N ALA A 260 -18.24 2.27 3.64
CA ALA A 260 -18.92 3.16 4.56
C ALA A 260 -18.42 2.89 6.00
N PRO A 261 -18.08 3.92 6.80
CA PRO A 261 -17.57 3.74 8.16
C PRO A 261 -18.48 2.88 9.05
N PHE A 262 -19.81 3.00 8.90
CA PHE A 262 -20.74 2.16 9.65
C PHE A 262 -20.72 0.69 9.20
N SER A 263 -20.57 0.43 7.90
CA SER A 263 -20.42 -0.92 7.36
C SER A 263 -19.14 -1.59 7.85
N ILE A 264 -18.03 -0.86 7.82
CA ILE A 264 -16.72 -1.27 8.36
C ILE A 264 -16.84 -1.62 9.85
N LEU A 265 -17.49 -0.76 10.64
CA LEU A 265 -17.73 -1.01 12.06
C LEU A 265 -18.61 -2.24 12.28
N GLY A 266 -19.67 -2.39 11.48
CA GLY A 266 -20.57 -3.54 11.52
C GLY A 266 -19.86 -4.86 11.26
N ASP A 267 -19.01 -4.92 10.23
CA ASP A 267 -18.20 -6.11 9.93
C ASP A 267 -17.31 -6.53 11.11
N SER A 268 -16.71 -5.54 11.80
CA SER A 268 -15.89 -5.81 13.00
C SER A 268 -16.72 -6.36 14.15
N CYS A 269 -17.84 -5.70 14.44
CA CYS A 269 -18.62 -5.92 15.64
C CYS A 269 -19.59 -7.10 15.53
N LEU A 270 -19.96 -7.51 14.31
CA LEU A 270 -20.79 -8.68 14.05
C LEU A 270 -19.97 -9.95 13.85
N HIS A 271 -18.81 -9.87 13.20
CA HIS A 271 -18.09 -11.06 12.74
C HIS A 271 -16.77 -11.34 13.46
N ASP A 272 -15.92 -10.33 13.71
CA ASP A 272 -14.55 -10.56 14.18
C ASP A 272 -14.41 -10.53 15.71
N MET A 273 -14.68 -9.38 16.33
CA MET A 273 -14.44 -9.19 17.78
C MET A 273 -15.54 -8.36 18.45
N PRO A 274 -16.72 -8.96 18.70
CA PRO A 274 -17.84 -8.25 19.31
C PRO A 274 -17.53 -7.70 20.72
N GLY A 275 -16.57 -8.27 21.45
CA GLY A 275 -16.32 -7.95 22.86
C GLY A 275 -15.54 -6.66 23.15
N MET A 276 -15.09 -5.92 22.13
CA MET A 276 -14.21 -4.76 22.33
C MET A 276 -14.98 -3.47 22.65
N ASN A 277 -14.32 -2.55 23.36
CA ASN A 277 -14.91 -1.27 23.75
C ASN A 277 -15.41 -0.44 22.55
N GLY A 278 -14.70 -0.49 21.40
CA GLY A 278 -15.13 0.19 20.18
C GLY A 278 -16.41 -0.39 19.55
N CYS A 279 -16.85 -1.58 19.97
CA CYS A 279 -18.13 -2.15 19.55
C CYS A 279 -19.28 -1.87 20.53
N SER A 280 -19.03 -1.18 21.64
CA SER A 280 -20.04 -0.93 22.67
C SER A 280 -21.23 -0.14 22.13
N ASN A 281 -20.99 0.93 21.36
CA ASN A 281 -22.06 1.76 20.81
C ASN A 281 -22.86 1.00 19.74
N PHE A 282 -22.14 0.36 18.81
CA PHE A 282 -22.76 -0.48 17.77
C PHE A 282 -23.67 -1.56 18.37
N LYS A 283 -23.22 -2.25 19.42
CA LYS A 283 -24.02 -3.29 20.08
C LYS A 283 -25.26 -2.76 20.78
N LYS A 284 -25.17 -1.56 21.37
CA LYS A 284 -26.31 -0.90 21.99
C LYS A 284 -27.33 -0.48 20.94
N LEU A 285 -26.86 0.09 19.84
CA LEU A 285 -27.70 0.62 18.77
C LEU A 285 -28.33 -0.49 17.93
N CYS A 286 -27.55 -1.50 17.54
CA CYS A 286 -27.97 -2.63 16.71
C CYS A 286 -28.25 -3.89 17.53
N ALA A 287 -28.72 -3.72 18.77
CA ALA A 287 -29.21 -4.82 19.58
C ALA A 287 -30.41 -5.50 18.90
N SER A 288 -30.66 -6.77 19.23
CA SER A 288 -31.84 -7.48 18.72
C SER A 288 -33.12 -6.71 19.07
N GLY A 289 -33.92 -6.37 18.05
CA GLY A 289 -35.14 -5.57 18.20
C GLY A 289 -34.96 -4.06 18.03
N SER A 290 -33.77 -3.58 17.66
CA SER A 290 -33.57 -2.20 17.21
C SER A 290 -34.44 -1.87 16.00
N VAL A 291 -35.05 -0.69 16.00
CA VAL A 291 -35.79 -0.17 14.84
C VAL A 291 -34.94 0.74 13.94
N VAL A 292 -33.68 0.98 14.32
CA VAL A 292 -32.73 1.83 13.58
C VAL A 292 -32.49 1.25 12.18
N GLU A 293 -32.88 1.98 11.14
CA GLU A 293 -32.81 1.51 9.75
C GLU A 293 -31.36 1.15 9.35
N GLN A 294 -30.40 1.96 9.79
CA GLN A 294 -28.97 1.78 9.49
C GLN A 294 -28.43 0.41 9.94
N CYS A 295 -28.97 -0.17 11.02
CA CYS A 295 -28.58 -1.50 11.50
C CYS A 295 -29.08 -2.65 10.60
N SER A 296 -30.11 -2.40 9.79
CA SER A 296 -30.67 -3.36 8.84
C SER A 296 -30.08 -3.23 7.44
N SER A 297 -29.55 -2.06 7.08
CA SER A 297 -28.96 -1.75 5.77
C SER A 297 -27.43 -1.77 5.75
N VAL A 298 -26.79 -2.43 6.73
CA VAL A 298 -25.32 -2.56 6.77
C VAL A 298 -24.82 -3.39 5.58
N ASP A 299 -24.11 -2.75 4.67
CA ASP A 299 -23.38 -3.41 3.59
C ASP A 299 -22.18 -4.19 4.15
N SER A 300 -22.43 -5.36 4.70
CA SER A 300 -21.41 -6.24 5.29
C SER A 300 -20.66 -7.05 4.23
N ILE A 301 -19.40 -7.38 4.50
CA ILE A 301 -18.63 -8.30 3.65
C ILE A 301 -19.09 -9.74 3.92
N SER A 302 -19.78 -10.35 2.96
CA SER A 302 -20.21 -11.75 3.06
C SER A 302 -19.03 -12.68 3.29
N ASN A 303 -19.13 -13.54 4.33
CA ASN A 303 -18.11 -14.53 4.69
C ASN A 303 -16.74 -13.93 5.07
N LEU A 304 -16.69 -12.70 5.60
CA LEU A 304 -15.45 -12.13 6.16
C LEU A 304 -14.93 -13.04 7.29
N PRO A 305 -13.74 -13.67 7.13
CA PRO A 305 -13.19 -14.52 8.17
C PRO A 305 -12.67 -13.66 9.33
N THR A 306 -12.77 -14.18 10.55
CA THR A 306 -12.21 -13.50 11.74
C THR A 306 -10.70 -13.39 11.66
N THR A 307 -10.12 -12.41 12.36
CA THR A 307 -8.69 -12.20 12.53
C THR A 307 -7.98 -13.49 12.97
N MET A 308 -8.60 -14.26 13.88
CA MET A 308 -8.04 -15.53 14.35
C MET A 308 -8.12 -16.66 13.33
N GLN A 309 -9.20 -16.73 12.53
CA GLN A 309 -9.32 -17.69 11.44
C GLN A 309 -8.29 -17.42 10.33
N LEU A 310 -8.07 -16.15 9.99
CA LEU A 310 -7.05 -15.75 9.01
C LEU A 310 -5.66 -16.09 9.51
N PHE A 311 -5.34 -15.76 10.77
CA PHE A 311 -4.04 -16.10 11.35
C PHE A 311 -3.80 -17.61 11.39
N ALA A 312 -4.80 -18.40 11.76
CA ALA A 312 -4.72 -19.87 11.72
C ALA A 312 -4.51 -20.38 10.28
N GLY A 313 -5.20 -19.81 9.30
CA GLY A 313 -5.03 -20.11 7.88
C GLY A 313 -3.60 -19.82 7.41
N ILE A 314 -3.07 -18.62 7.72
CA ILE A 314 -1.67 -18.25 7.43
C ILE A 314 -0.72 -19.25 8.06
N LYS A 315 -0.88 -19.56 9.35
CA LYS A 315 -0.01 -20.53 10.05
C LYS A 315 -0.05 -21.91 9.41
N SER A 316 -1.23 -22.37 8.97
CA SER A 316 -1.37 -23.65 8.27
C SER A 316 -0.62 -23.63 6.93
N ILE A 317 -0.85 -22.60 6.10
CA ILE A 317 -0.18 -22.43 4.81
C ILE A 317 1.34 -22.40 5.00
N CYS A 318 1.82 -21.53 5.90
CA CYS A 318 3.24 -21.30 6.13
C CYS A 318 3.97 -22.47 6.81
N THR A 319 3.24 -23.39 7.47
CA THR A 319 3.82 -24.62 8.03
C THR A 319 4.00 -25.69 6.96
N GLU A 320 3.09 -25.77 6.00
CA GLU A 320 3.19 -26.70 4.87
C GLU A 320 4.17 -26.20 3.80
N MET A 321 4.12 -24.90 3.49
CA MET A 321 4.89 -24.27 2.43
C MET A 321 5.31 -22.85 2.82
N ALA A 322 6.62 -22.60 2.86
CA ALA A 322 7.13 -21.25 3.10
C ALA A 322 6.94 -20.38 1.85
N MET A 323 6.00 -19.44 1.92
CA MET A 323 5.67 -18.47 0.87
C MET A 323 6.05 -17.05 1.27
N ASP A 324 6.14 -16.15 0.30
CA ASP A 324 6.36 -14.71 0.57
C ASP A 324 5.22 -14.15 1.44
N GLY A 325 5.58 -13.43 2.50
CA GLY A 325 4.63 -12.90 3.48
C GLY A 325 4.53 -13.74 4.75
N CYS A 326 4.91 -15.03 4.73
CA CYS A 326 4.94 -15.87 5.92
C CYS A 326 5.85 -15.32 7.02
N GLU A 327 6.94 -14.66 6.64
CA GLU A 327 7.89 -14.01 7.54
C GLU A 327 7.25 -12.91 8.39
N LYS A 328 6.21 -12.23 7.87
CA LYS A 328 5.50 -11.15 8.58
C LYS A 328 4.70 -11.66 9.78
N CYS A 329 4.26 -12.92 9.70
CA CYS A 329 3.41 -13.61 10.67
C CYS A 329 4.19 -14.69 11.47
N SER A 330 5.45 -14.38 11.77
CA SER A 330 6.31 -15.22 12.59
C SER A 330 5.90 -15.15 14.07
N GLY A 331 5.09 -16.12 14.52
CA GLY A 331 4.68 -16.22 15.93
C GLY A 331 3.54 -17.18 16.18
N ASN A 332 3.05 -17.19 17.43
CA ASN A 332 1.85 -17.93 17.85
C ASN A 332 0.61 -17.04 17.98
N SER A 333 0.75 -15.74 17.74
CA SER A 333 -0.35 -14.78 17.78
C SER A 333 -0.12 -13.68 16.74
N PRO A 334 -1.19 -13.03 16.25
CA PRO A 334 -1.06 -11.86 15.39
C PRO A 334 -0.27 -10.75 16.10
N THR A 335 0.61 -10.09 15.36
CA THR A 335 1.43 -8.97 15.83
C THR A 335 1.22 -7.78 14.92
N THR A 336 1.68 -6.59 15.32
CA THR A 336 1.55 -5.37 14.50
C THR A 336 2.23 -5.48 13.13
N THR A 337 3.19 -6.38 12.96
CA THR A 337 3.85 -6.67 11.68
C THR A 337 3.05 -7.63 10.79
N CYS A 338 2.18 -8.43 11.39
CA CYS A 338 1.34 -9.41 10.71
C CYS A 338 -0.06 -8.82 10.47
N ASP A 339 -0.22 -8.05 9.39
CA ASP A 339 -1.55 -7.65 8.95
C ASP A 339 -2.25 -8.87 8.32
N VAL A 340 -3.16 -9.51 9.06
CA VAL A 340 -3.61 -10.88 8.73
C VAL A 340 -4.42 -10.93 7.43
N LEU A 341 -5.23 -9.91 7.13
CA LEU A 341 -6.10 -9.94 5.95
C LEU A 341 -5.28 -9.78 4.65
N PRO A 342 -4.42 -8.76 4.47
CA PRO A 342 -3.58 -8.64 3.29
C PRO A 342 -2.62 -9.81 3.12
N VAL A 343 -2.00 -10.30 4.21
CA VAL A 343 -1.07 -11.44 4.13
C VAL A 343 -1.81 -12.70 3.69
N TYR A 344 -2.93 -13.04 4.33
CA TYR A 344 -3.70 -14.22 3.94
C TYR A 344 -4.25 -14.11 2.51
N SER A 345 -4.80 -12.96 2.14
CA SER A 345 -5.27 -12.70 0.77
C SER A 345 -4.14 -12.83 -0.24
N SER A 346 -2.94 -12.33 0.05
CA SER A 346 -1.78 -12.49 -0.86
C SER A 346 -1.35 -13.95 -1.04
N LEU A 347 -1.36 -14.74 0.04
CA LEU A 347 -1.06 -16.18 -0.02
C LEU A 347 -2.11 -16.93 -0.85
N CYS A 348 -3.38 -16.62 -0.65
CA CYS A 348 -4.47 -17.27 -1.37
C CYS A 348 -4.62 -16.79 -2.82
N MET A 349 -4.33 -15.53 -3.12
CA MET A 349 -4.23 -15.04 -4.50
C MET A 349 -3.09 -15.73 -5.26
N ALA A 350 -1.97 -16.03 -4.59
CA ALA A 350 -0.86 -16.74 -5.18
C ALA A 350 -1.19 -18.21 -5.49
N MET A 351 -1.93 -18.90 -4.61
CA MET A 351 -2.43 -20.26 -4.85
C MET A 351 -3.90 -20.40 -4.38
N PRO A 352 -4.88 -20.11 -5.26
CA PRO A 352 -6.29 -20.07 -4.86
C PRO A 352 -6.90 -21.45 -4.56
N ASP A 353 -6.30 -22.52 -5.10
CA ASP A 353 -6.81 -23.89 -4.96
C ASP A 353 -6.35 -24.60 -3.66
N MET A 354 -5.66 -23.89 -2.76
CA MET A 354 -5.26 -24.45 -1.47
C MET A 354 -6.49 -24.71 -0.59
N SER A 355 -6.52 -25.87 0.08
CA SER A 355 -7.62 -26.23 0.98
C SER A 355 -7.82 -25.21 2.13
N GLN A 356 -6.72 -24.59 2.56
CA GLN A 356 -6.68 -23.55 3.58
C GLN A 356 -7.32 -22.24 3.09
N CYS A 357 -7.40 -22.02 1.78
CA CYS A 357 -7.96 -20.80 1.16
C CYS A 357 -9.47 -20.87 0.91
N ALA A 358 -10.17 -21.92 1.34
CA ALA A 358 -11.61 -22.05 1.15
C ALA A 358 -12.43 -20.86 1.67
N ASN A 359 -12.00 -20.25 2.79
CA ASN A 359 -12.64 -19.05 3.33
C ASN A 359 -12.38 -17.82 2.46
N TRP A 360 -11.17 -17.71 1.90
CA TRP A 360 -10.81 -16.64 0.98
C TRP A 360 -11.65 -16.73 -0.30
N THR A 361 -11.81 -17.92 -0.87
CA THR A 361 -12.62 -18.15 -2.08
C THR A 361 -14.09 -17.75 -1.87
N LYS A 362 -14.65 -17.95 -0.68
CA LYS A 362 -16.02 -17.53 -0.35
C LYS A 362 -16.13 -16.01 -0.23
N MET A 363 -15.19 -15.38 0.48
CA MET A 363 -15.11 -13.93 0.64
C MET A 363 -14.92 -13.21 -0.70
N CYS A 364 -14.08 -13.78 -1.57
CA CYS A 364 -13.74 -13.27 -2.90
C CYS A 364 -14.57 -13.89 -4.05
N SER A 365 -15.77 -14.39 -3.74
CA SER A 365 -16.70 -14.85 -4.77
C SER A 365 -17.14 -13.69 -5.68
N SER A 366 -17.34 -13.93 -6.97
CA SER A 366 -17.70 -12.87 -7.93
C SER A 366 -19.03 -12.17 -7.62
N SER A 367 -19.92 -12.82 -6.87
CA SER A 367 -21.16 -12.24 -6.34
C SER A 367 -20.99 -11.50 -5.00
N GLY A 368 -19.81 -11.56 -4.38
CA GLY A 368 -19.53 -10.98 -3.08
C GLY A 368 -19.33 -9.47 -3.12
N GLN A 369 -19.65 -8.80 -2.02
CA GLN A 369 -19.51 -7.34 -1.88
C GLN A 369 -18.04 -6.90 -2.02
N LEU A 370 -17.09 -7.65 -1.45
CA LEU A 370 -15.66 -7.34 -1.54
C LEU A 370 -15.14 -7.42 -2.97
N TYR A 371 -15.53 -8.45 -3.74
CA TYR A 371 -15.11 -8.61 -5.12
C TYR A 371 -15.59 -7.46 -6.02
N ASN A 372 -16.80 -6.95 -5.76
CA ASN A 372 -17.42 -5.86 -6.54
C ASN A 372 -17.13 -4.46 -5.99
N SER A 373 -16.23 -4.35 -5.02
CA SER A 373 -15.83 -3.08 -4.40
C SER A 373 -14.60 -2.45 -5.06
N GLN A 374 -14.32 -1.21 -4.69
CA GLN A 374 -13.16 -0.43 -5.11
C GLN A 374 -11.84 -1.03 -4.60
N ILE A 375 -11.87 -1.79 -3.50
CA ILE A 375 -10.68 -2.38 -2.85
C ILE A 375 -10.43 -3.84 -3.28
N THR A 376 -11.10 -4.33 -4.32
CA THR A 376 -11.00 -5.72 -4.80
C THR A 376 -9.58 -6.12 -5.21
N SER A 377 -8.78 -5.18 -5.72
CA SER A 377 -7.38 -5.40 -6.12
C SER A 377 -6.45 -5.74 -4.95
N ASP A 378 -6.82 -5.34 -3.74
CA ASP A 378 -5.97 -5.55 -2.56
C ASP A 378 -6.16 -6.95 -1.98
N TYR A 379 -7.32 -7.57 -2.23
CA TYR A 379 -7.73 -8.78 -1.52
C TYR A 379 -8.14 -9.95 -2.43
N CYS A 380 -8.77 -9.70 -3.57
CA CYS A 380 -9.44 -10.74 -4.36
C CYS A 380 -8.86 -10.94 -5.75
N VAL A 381 -8.39 -9.87 -6.39
CA VAL A 381 -7.77 -9.94 -7.72
C VAL A 381 -6.33 -9.50 -7.61
N ALA A 382 -5.38 -10.41 -7.84
CA ALA A 382 -3.97 -10.03 -7.88
C ALA A 382 -3.73 -9.03 -9.01
N SER A 383 -3.16 -7.87 -8.67
CA SER A 383 -2.61 -6.95 -9.66
C SER A 383 -1.57 -7.70 -10.51
N VAL A 384 -1.51 -7.45 -11.83
CA VAL A 384 -0.49 -8.10 -12.70
C VAL A 384 0.94 -7.76 -12.22
N ALA A 385 1.10 -6.62 -11.53
CA ALA A 385 2.35 -6.18 -10.94
C ALA A 385 2.83 -7.07 -9.78
N ASP A 386 1.89 -7.58 -8.96
CA ASP A 386 2.20 -8.36 -7.76
C ASP A 386 1.86 -9.84 -7.88
N ALA A 387 1.21 -10.25 -8.97
CA ALA A 387 0.86 -11.64 -9.22
C ALA A 387 2.09 -12.56 -9.12
N VAL A 388 2.01 -13.53 -8.20
CA VAL A 388 2.98 -14.61 -8.03
C VAL A 388 2.74 -15.64 -9.15
N PRO A 389 3.74 -15.96 -9.98
CA PRO A 389 3.64 -17.01 -10.98
C PRO A 389 3.31 -18.37 -10.36
N ILE A 390 2.28 -19.04 -10.90
CA ILE A 390 1.96 -20.41 -10.51
C ILE A 390 2.78 -21.40 -11.34
N MET A 391 3.52 -22.29 -10.67
CA MET A 391 4.22 -23.38 -11.35
C MET A 391 3.20 -24.42 -11.82
N ARG A 392 3.12 -24.64 -13.13
CA ARG A 392 2.20 -25.63 -13.72
C ARG A 392 3.02 -26.80 -14.24
N MET A 393 2.69 -28.02 -13.80
CA MET A 393 3.36 -29.25 -14.24
C MET A 393 2.72 -29.82 -15.53
N TYR A 394 2.33 -28.94 -16.46
CA TYR A 394 1.74 -29.29 -17.75
C TYR A 394 1.99 -28.18 -18.75
N PHE A 395 2.04 -28.50 -20.04
CA PHE A 395 2.31 -27.49 -21.07
C PHE A 395 1.25 -26.39 -21.09
N HIS A 396 1.68 -25.15 -20.96
CA HIS A 396 0.79 -23.99 -20.97
C HIS A 396 1.35 -22.81 -21.77
N THR A 397 0.47 -21.88 -22.10
CA THR A 397 0.75 -20.68 -22.92
C THR A 397 0.73 -19.38 -22.11
N GLY A 398 0.67 -19.48 -20.78
CA GLY A 398 0.77 -18.33 -19.88
C GLY A 398 2.09 -17.56 -20.04
N ILE A 399 2.08 -16.27 -19.72
CA ILE A 399 3.28 -15.41 -19.75
C ILE A 399 3.95 -15.29 -18.37
N LEU A 400 3.19 -15.45 -17.28
CA LEU A 400 3.67 -15.25 -15.91
C LEU A 400 4.31 -16.54 -15.36
N ASP A 401 5.61 -16.72 -15.56
CA ASP A 401 6.42 -17.82 -15.00
C ASP A 401 7.75 -17.33 -14.40
N TYR A 402 8.24 -18.04 -13.38
CA TYR A 402 9.64 -17.93 -12.95
C TYR A 402 10.55 -18.63 -13.96
N ILE A 403 11.47 -17.90 -14.59
CA ILE A 403 12.35 -18.48 -15.62
C ILE A 403 13.57 -19.17 -15.01
N LEU A 404 14.29 -18.45 -14.14
CA LEU A 404 15.50 -18.97 -13.48
C LEU A 404 15.70 -18.33 -12.09
N PHE A 405 15.29 -17.07 -11.95
CA PHE A 405 15.39 -16.31 -10.71
C PHE A 405 14.03 -15.75 -10.32
N LYS A 406 13.80 -15.57 -9.02
CA LYS A 406 12.59 -14.93 -8.48
C LYS A 406 12.30 -13.55 -9.09
N SER A 407 13.35 -12.80 -9.43
CA SER A 407 13.24 -11.48 -10.06
C SER A 407 13.00 -11.52 -11.57
N TRP A 408 13.26 -12.66 -12.23
CA TRP A 408 13.11 -12.81 -13.68
C TRP A 408 11.76 -13.41 -14.01
N VAL A 409 10.73 -12.56 -13.95
CA VAL A 409 9.33 -12.88 -14.26
C VAL A 409 8.82 -11.90 -15.31
N PRO A 410 8.50 -12.35 -16.53
CA PRO A 410 7.91 -11.48 -17.54
C PRO A 410 6.44 -11.21 -17.22
N ARG A 411 6.09 -9.93 -17.02
CA ARG A 411 4.71 -9.48 -16.70
C ARG A 411 3.96 -8.90 -17.89
N THR A 412 4.67 -8.64 -18.98
CA THR A 412 4.12 -8.07 -20.22
C THR A 412 4.62 -8.86 -21.43
N ASP A 413 3.86 -8.82 -22.52
CA ASP A 413 4.22 -9.51 -23.77
C ASP A 413 5.62 -9.11 -24.29
N ARG A 414 6.03 -7.85 -24.09
CA ARG A 414 7.36 -7.37 -24.48
C ARG A 414 8.47 -7.98 -23.62
N GLN A 415 8.27 -8.06 -22.31
CA GLN A 415 9.22 -8.71 -21.40
C GLN A 415 9.30 -10.22 -21.68
N PHE A 416 8.17 -10.83 -22.02
CA PHE A 416 8.12 -12.24 -22.41
C PHE A 416 8.89 -12.49 -23.71
N ALA A 417 8.66 -11.68 -24.74
CA ALA A 417 9.43 -11.74 -25.99
C ALA A 417 10.94 -11.52 -25.74
N GLY A 418 11.31 -10.57 -24.88
CA GLY A 418 12.70 -10.35 -24.48
C GLY A 418 13.32 -11.59 -23.80
N SER A 419 12.55 -12.26 -22.95
CA SER A 419 12.97 -13.48 -22.28
C SER A 419 13.13 -14.65 -23.25
N TRP A 420 12.23 -14.78 -24.22
CA TRP A 420 12.34 -15.76 -25.31
C TRP A 420 13.66 -15.60 -26.07
N PHE A 421 14.01 -14.37 -26.48
CA PHE A 421 15.27 -14.10 -27.15
C PHE A 421 16.48 -14.35 -26.25
N ALA A 422 16.41 -13.97 -24.97
CA ALA A 422 17.48 -14.21 -24.01
C ALA A 422 17.79 -15.71 -23.86
N ILE A 423 16.76 -16.56 -23.70
CA ILE A 423 16.91 -18.01 -23.61
C ILE A 423 17.42 -18.60 -24.93
N PHE A 424 16.89 -18.14 -26.06
CA PHE A 424 17.36 -18.55 -27.39
C PHE A 424 18.86 -18.30 -27.58
N PHE A 425 19.33 -17.09 -27.26
CA PHE A 425 20.76 -16.75 -27.34
C PHE A 425 21.60 -17.49 -26.30
N PHE A 426 21.08 -17.72 -25.10
CA PHE A 426 21.76 -18.51 -24.07
C PHE A 426 21.95 -19.98 -24.51
N ALA A 427 20.97 -20.56 -25.21
CA ALA A 427 21.09 -21.88 -25.81
C ALA A 427 22.13 -21.95 -26.94
N ILE A 428 22.23 -20.90 -27.78
CA ILE A 428 23.30 -20.80 -28.80
C ILE A 428 24.67 -20.69 -28.12
N PHE A 429 24.77 -19.89 -27.05
CA PHE A 429 25.99 -19.74 -26.28
C PHE A 429 26.45 -21.06 -25.64
N PHE A 430 25.52 -21.85 -25.10
CA PHE A 430 25.81 -23.20 -24.60
C PHE A 430 26.41 -24.12 -25.67
N GLU A 431 25.91 -24.09 -26.91
CA GLU A 431 26.49 -24.89 -28.01
C GLU A 431 27.87 -24.36 -28.45
N LEU A 432 28.12 -23.05 -28.31
CA LEU A 432 29.44 -22.46 -28.51
C LEU A 432 30.44 -22.97 -27.45
N GLU A 433 30.07 -22.99 -26.17
CA GLU A 433 30.93 -23.48 -25.09
C GLU A 433 31.29 -24.95 -25.25
N LYS A 434 30.31 -25.82 -25.57
CA LYS A 434 30.57 -27.23 -25.91
C LYS A 434 31.60 -27.38 -27.03
N THR A 435 31.50 -26.51 -28.04
CA THR A 435 32.41 -26.52 -29.18
C THR A 435 33.81 -26.06 -28.79
N LEU A 436 33.93 -25.00 -27.98
CA LEU A 436 35.21 -24.55 -27.44
C LEU A 436 35.90 -25.64 -26.62
N ARG A 437 35.14 -26.32 -25.74
CA ARG A 437 35.66 -27.46 -24.98
C ARG A 437 36.17 -28.56 -25.90
N SER A 438 35.37 -28.97 -26.89
CA SER A 438 35.75 -30.02 -27.84
C SER A 438 37.05 -29.68 -28.60
N ILE A 439 37.21 -28.41 -29.01
CA ILE A 439 38.43 -27.93 -29.66
C ILE A 439 39.64 -27.98 -28.71
N LEU A 440 39.46 -27.53 -27.46
CA LEU A 440 40.53 -27.55 -26.45
C LEU A 440 40.95 -28.97 -26.08
N GLU A 441 40.00 -29.89 -25.91
CA GLU A 441 40.30 -31.30 -25.65
C GLU A 441 41.09 -31.92 -26.80
N LYS A 442 40.75 -31.62 -28.05
CA LYS A 442 41.52 -32.07 -29.21
C LYS A 442 42.92 -31.47 -29.28
N ARG A 443 43.10 -30.22 -28.85
CA ARG A 443 44.41 -29.56 -28.79
C ARG A 443 45.30 -30.14 -27.69
N TRP A 444 44.72 -30.72 -26.65
CA TRP A 444 45.45 -31.35 -25.56
C TRP A 444 45.67 -32.86 -25.75
N THR A 445 45.15 -33.47 -26.82
CA THR A 445 45.48 -34.86 -27.16
C THR A 445 47.00 -34.95 -27.37
N PRO A 446 47.72 -35.78 -26.59
CA PRO A 446 49.15 -35.94 -26.76
C PRO A 446 49.46 -36.48 -28.15
N ASN A 447 50.46 -35.89 -28.82
CA ASN A 447 50.92 -36.38 -30.11
C ASN A 447 51.67 -37.71 -29.86
N LYS A 448 51.40 -38.77 -30.65
CA LYS A 448 51.99 -40.11 -30.46
C LYS A 448 53.53 -40.12 -30.39
N LYS A 449 54.21 -39.07 -30.86
CA LYS A 449 55.67 -38.92 -30.86
C LYS A 449 56.27 -38.47 -29.51
N ASP A 450 55.48 -37.90 -28.60
CA ASP A 450 55.97 -37.45 -27.28
C ASP A 450 55.75 -38.49 -26.16
N SER A 451 55.26 -39.69 -26.51
CA SER A 451 54.85 -40.73 -25.56
C SER A 451 55.98 -41.66 -25.08
N GLU A 452 57.24 -41.42 -25.44
CA GLU A 452 58.37 -42.16 -24.87
C GLU A 452 58.86 -41.48 -23.56
N ASP A 453 58.48 -42.12 -22.45
CA ASP A 453 59.18 -42.23 -21.16
C ASP A 453 58.96 -41.29 -19.96
N ASN A 454 58.49 -40.03 -20.06
CA ASN A 454 58.53 -39.15 -18.86
C ASN A 454 57.20 -38.68 -18.23
N ASN A 455 56.04 -38.95 -18.85
CA ASN A 455 54.75 -38.39 -18.37
C ASN A 455 53.73 -39.41 -17.85
N LEU A 456 54.10 -40.69 -17.78
CA LEU A 456 53.22 -41.75 -17.31
C LEU A 456 53.62 -42.16 -15.89
N ILE A 457 52.67 -42.17 -14.97
CA ILE A 457 52.87 -42.78 -13.65
C ILE A 457 52.29 -44.20 -13.72
N ASN A 458 53.04 -45.18 -13.23
CA ASN A 458 52.53 -46.53 -13.02
C ASN A 458 52.06 -46.64 -11.56
N SER A 459 50.77 -46.86 -11.33
CA SER A 459 50.24 -47.17 -9.99
C SER A 459 50.03 -48.66 -9.85
N SER A 460 50.43 -49.23 -8.73
CA SER A 460 50.18 -50.66 -8.44
C SER A 460 48.70 -50.98 -8.17
N PHE A 461 47.87 -49.99 -7.82
CA PHE A 461 46.46 -50.20 -7.46
C PHE A 461 45.54 -50.42 -8.68
N LEU A 462 45.82 -49.76 -9.80
CA LEU A 462 45.15 -50.00 -11.08
C LEU A 462 46.23 -50.24 -12.13
N SER A 463 46.28 -51.46 -12.69
CA SER A 463 47.24 -51.86 -13.71
C SER A 463 47.06 -51.01 -14.98
N GLY A 464 47.85 -49.94 -15.12
CA GLY A 464 47.84 -49.06 -16.28
C GLY A 464 48.76 -47.85 -16.13
N SER A 465 49.12 -47.25 -17.26
CA SER A 465 49.91 -46.02 -17.32
C SER A 465 48.97 -44.83 -17.47
N TYR A 466 48.97 -43.90 -16.50
CA TYR A 466 48.14 -42.71 -16.52
C TYR A 466 48.98 -41.43 -16.70
N PRO A 467 48.46 -40.41 -17.41
CA PRO A 467 49.17 -39.14 -17.56
C PRO A 467 49.34 -38.46 -16.19
N LYS A 468 50.49 -37.82 -15.98
CA LYS A 468 50.74 -36.94 -14.82
C LYS A 468 49.69 -35.82 -14.77
N PHE A 469 49.18 -35.52 -13.56
CA PHE A 469 48.30 -34.40 -13.29
C PHE A 469 48.92 -33.10 -13.83
N SER A 470 48.22 -32.44 -14.75
CA SER A 470 48.64 -31.21 -15.41
C SER A 470 47.67 -30.09 -15.08
N TYR A 471 48.13 -28.83 -15.08
CA TYR A 471 47.25 -27.66 -14.97
C TYR A 471 46.10 -27.67 -16.01
N ARG A 472 46.29 -28.36 -17.14
CA ARG A 472 45.25 -28.59 -18.17
C ARG A 472 44.05 -29.39 -17.64
N ASP A 473 44.25 -30.29 -16.69
CA ASP A 473 43.17 -31.08 -16.08
C ASP A 473 42.25 -30.19 -15.24
N ILE A 474 42.80 -29.17 -14.58
CA ILE A 474 42.02 -28.16 -13.87
C ILE A 474 41.17 -27.36 -14.86
N ILE A 475 41.76 -26.87 -15.97
CA ILE A 475 40.99 -26.13 -16.98
C ILE A 475 39.89 -27.00 -17.59
N ARG A 476 40.20 -28.28 -17.92
CA ARG A 476 39.20 -29.24 -18.41
C ARG A 476 38.05 -29.39 -17.42
N GLY A 477 38.35 -29.54 -16.13
CA GLY A 477 37.35 -29.63 -15.06
C GLY A 477 36.49 -28.38 -14.97
N CYS A 478 37.09 -27.18 -14.99
CA CYS A 478 36.35 -25.92 -14.96
C CYS A 478 35.42 -25.74 -16.16
N LEU A 479 35.89 -26.05 -17.38
CA LEU A 479 35.05 -25.99 -18.58
C LEU A 479 33.88 -26.98 -18.51
N HIS A 480 34.11 -28.17 -17.95
CA HIS A 480 33.03 -29.13 -17.73
C HIS A 480 32.00 -28.62 -16.72
N ALA A 481 32.45 -28.00 -15.63
CA ALA A 481 31.57 -27.44 -14.62
C ALA A 481 30.68 -26.31 -15.19
N ILE A 482 31.26 -25.43 -16.01
CA ILE A 482 30.51 -24.35 -16.70
C ILE A 482 29.48 -24.95 -17.65
N GLU A 483 29.88 -25.93 -18.48
CA GLU A 483 28.98 -26.64 -19.40
C GLU A 483 27.80 -27.28 -18.66
N LEU A 484 28.07 -27.99 -17.55
CA LEU A 484 27.01 -28.59 -16.73
C LEU A 484 26.08 -27.54 -16.14
N THR A 485 26.64 -26.42 -15.66
CA THR A 485 25.85 -25.31 -15.09
C THR A 485 24.88 -24.73 -16.13
N CYS A 486 25.37 -24.44 -17.35
CA CYS A 486 24.53 -23.95 -18.44
C CYS A 486 23.50 -24.98 -18.91
N SER A 487 23.89 -26.26 -18.98
CA SER A 487 22.97 -27.36 -19.31
C SER A 487 21.84 -27.46 -18.30
N TYR A 488 22.14 -27.40 -17.00
CA TYR A 488 21.13 -27.44 -15.95
C TYR A 488 20.26 -26.18 -15.95
N ALA A 489 20.81 -24.99 -16.20
CA ALA A 489 20.02 -23.77 -16.32
C ALA A 489 19.00 -23.86 -17.48
N LEU A 490 19.40 -24.34 -18.66
CA LEU A 490 18.48 -24.56 -19.78
C LEU A 490 17.44 -25.64 -19.49
N MET A 491 17.83 -26.70 -18.77
CA MET A 491 16.91 -27.74 -18.32
C MET A 491 15.87 -27.18 -17.35
N LEU A 492 16.28 -26.37 -16.36
CA LEU A 492 15.36 -25.69 -15.44
C LEU A 492 14.35 -24.83 -16.20
N VAL A 493 14.80 -24.09 -17.22
CA VAL A 493 13.91 -23.30 -18.09
C VAL A 493 12.91 -24.19 -18.82
N ALA A 494 13.33 -25.34 -19.36
CA ALA A 494 12.43 -26.29 -20.02
C ALA A 494 11.41 -26.91 -19.04
N MET A 495 11.80 -27.09 -17.77
CA MET A 495 10.94 -27.60 -16.70
C MET A 495 9.90 -26.58 -16.21
N THR A 496 9.87 -25.36 -16.75
CA THR A 496 8.75 -24.42 -16.53
C THR A 496 7.48 -24.82 -17.29
N PHE A 497 7.56 -25.78 -18.22
CA PHE A 497 6.44 -26.23 -19.07
C PHE A 497 5.78 -25.11 -19.90
N ASN A 498 6.43 -23.95 -20.03
CA ASN A 498 5.98 -22.91 -20.93
C ASN A 498 6.30 -23.29 -22.38
N VAL A 499 5.27 -23.39 -23.22
CA VAL A 499 5.42 -23.85 -24.61
C VAL A 499 6.40 -22.96 -25.40
N ALA A 500 6.31 -21.64 -25.27
CA ALA A 500 7.16 -20.74 -26.03
C ALA A 500 8.62 -20.74 -25.54
N LEU A 501 8.86 -20.81 -24.23
CA LEU A 501 10.22 -20.92 -23.68
C LEU A 501 10.86 -22.27 -24.02
N PHE A 502 10.09 -23.36 -23.97
CA PHE A 502 10.54 -24.68 -24.40
C PHE A 502 11.01 -24.67 -25.86
N PHE A 503 10.22 -24.07 -26.76
CA PHE A 503 10.63 -23.91 -28.15
C PHE A 503 11.79 -22.94 -28.33
N ALA A 504 11.96 -21.92 -27.47
CA ALA A 504 13.15 -21.05 -27.47
C ALA A 504 14.43 -21.85 -27.21
N VAL A 505 14.41 -22.75 -26.23
CA VAL A 505 15.53 -23.65 -25.90
C VAL A 505 15.84 -24.57 -27.09
N ILE A 506 14.83 -25.27 -27.63
CA ILE A 506 15.02 -26.19 -28.76
C ILE A 506 15.55 -25.45 -30.00
N ALA A 507 14.94 -24.32 -30.36
CA ALA A 507 15.35 -23.54 -31.52
C ALA A 507 16.78 -23.01 -31.35
N GLY A 508 17.14 -22.54 -30.15
CA GLY A 508 18.49 -22.06 -29.86
C GLY A 508 19.54 -23.17 -29.92
N VAL A 509 19.25 -24.36 -29.37
CA VAL A 509 20.13 -25.53 -29.47
C VAL A 509 20.26 -26.01 -30.92
N LEU A 510 19.19 -26.00 -31.71
CA LEU A 510 19.22 -26.37 -33.12
C LEU A 510 20.11 -25.41 -33.93
N VAL A 511 19.88 -24.11 -33.81
CA VAL A 511 20.66 -23.07 -34.50
C VAL A 511 22.12 -23.08 -34.04
N GLY A 512 22.37 -23.21 -32.74
CA GLY A 512 23.71 -23.31 -32.17
C GLY A 512 24.48 -24.52 -32.71
N ASN A 513 23.82 -25.68 -32.82
CA ASN A 513 24.42 -26.87 -33.43
C ASN A 513 24.73 -26.69 -34.91
N ILE A 514 23.86 -26.04 -35.68
CA ILE A 514 24.12 -25.76 -37.11
C ILE A 514 25.33 -24.83 -37.27
N LEU A 515 25.44 -23.79 -36.45
CA LEU A 515 26.53 -22.82 -36.52
C LEU A 515 27.88 -23.40 -36.07
N PHE A 516 27.89 -24.12 -34.94
CA PHE A 516 29.13 -24.52 -34.26
C PHE A 516 29.47 -26.01 -34.36
N GLY A 517 28.49 -26.87 -34.63
CA GLY A 517 28.67 -28.32 -34.65
C GLY A 517 29.77 -28.81 -35.60
N ARG A 518 29.93 -28.15 -36.75
CA ARG A 518 31.01 -28.47 -37.71
C ARG A 518 32.41 -28.32 -37.13
N TYR A 519 32.62 -27.37 -36.23
CA TYR A 519 33.93 -27.12 -35.63
C TYR A 519 34.30 -28.15 -34.57
N ARG A 520 33.32 -28.89 -34.03
CA ARG A 520 33.58 -30.03 -33.13
C ARG A 520 34.33 -31.14 -33.84
N ASN A 521 34.14 -31.29 -35.15
CA ASN A 521 34.86 -32.25 -35.99
C ASN A 521 36.21 -31.75 -36.51
N TYR A 522 36.66 -30.56 -36.10
CA TYR A 522 37.97 -30.02 -36.48
C TYR A 522 39.09 -31.02 -36.17
N THR A 523 39.92 -31.34 -37.17
CA THR A 523 41.17 -32.07 -37.02
C THR A 523 42.32 -31.06 -37.06
N PRO A 524 43.20 -31.01 -36.05
CA PRO A 524 44.34 -30.10 -36.08
C PRO A 524 45.21 -30.45 -37.30
N ARG A 525 45.57 -29.44 -38.10
CA ARG A 525 46.61 -29.62 -39.11
C ARG A 525 47.91 -29.90 -38.37
N VAL A 526 48.41 -31.12 -38.47
CA VAL A 526 49.80 -31.44 -38.14
C VAL A 526 50.64 -30.68 -39.16
N THR A 527 51.09 -29.48 -38.82
CA THR A 527 52.21 -28.85 -39.53
C THR A 527 53.44 -29.65 -39.15
N CYS A 528 53.71 -30.72 -39.90
CA CYS A 528 55.09 -31.11 -40.10
C CYS A 528 55.74 -29.88 -40.77
N CYS A 529 56.56 -29.15 -40.02
CA CYS A 529 57.56 -28.31 -40.70
C CYS A 529 58.45 -29.25 -41.52
N GLU A 530 58.78 -28.73 -42.69
CA GLU A 530 59.52 -29.29 -43.81
C GLU A 530 60.80 -30.06 -43.47
#